data_AF-D5PGG6-F1
#
_entry.id   AF-D5PGG6-F1
#
_cell.length_a   1.000
_cell.length_b   1.000
_cell.length_c   1.000
_cell.angle_alpha   90.00
_cell.angle_beta   90.00
_cell.angle_gamma   90.00
#
_symmetry.space_group_name_H-M   'P 1'
#
loop_
_entity.id
_entity.type
_entity.pdbx_description
1 polymer ?
#
loop_
_entity_poly.entity_id
_entity_poly.type
_entity_poly.pdbx_seq_one_letter_code
_entity_poly.pdbx_strand_id
1 'polypeptide(L)'
;MTTMQPGVMARNRTPAALAAQRAAMTPQPPRRYSQAELRERRRTGLTVGHYDGTWSLTREIADVVGPLAQRIAADDRPSRFMRSTATVPWLAEEVHEAVGVIVGWLAEADARARTAHLADEPGKRKYAMTTLIDLAPRPALPDITEKALAKGSWAAAVVAMADAVDAEFSDLLGRAYPPNAGALRGQPSRSDQLARLLSRTIDHAATALERRLDRDDFADHRPTETDRARAELAAMGIDTD
;
A
#
# COMPACT_ATOMS: atom_id res chain seq x y z
N MET A 1 -28.29 67.55 14.59
CA MET A 1 -26.84 67.32 14.43
C MET A 1 -26.47 66.12 15.29
N THR A 2 -26.51 64.93 14.71
CA THR A 2 -26.29 63.66 15.42
C THR A 2 -24.86 63.21 15.17
N THR A 3 -24.13 63.02 16.25
CA THR A 3 -22.71 62.68 16.33
C THR A 3 -22.45 61.26 15.80
N MET A 4 -21.52 61.13 14.85
CA MET A 4 -20.97 59.84 14.42
C MET A 4 -20.15 59.24 15.58
N GLN A 5 -20.55 58.05 16.05
CA GLN A 5 -19.69 57.21 16.88
C GLN A 5 -18.57 56.61 16.03
N PRO A 6 -17.29 56.70 16.46
CA PRO A 6 -16.20 56.04 15.78
C PRO A 6 -16.26 54.53 16.02
N GLY A 7 -16.18 53.76 14.95
CA GLY A 7 -16.09 52.30 14.99
C GLY A 7 -14.90 51.83 15.81
N VAL A 8 -15.15 51.01 16.82
CA VAL A 8 -14.13 50.32 17.60
C VAL A 8 -13.48 49.27 16.71
N MET A 9 -12.31 49.58 16.14
CA MET A 9 -11.43 48.55 15.61
C MET A 9 -10.89 47.73 16.78
N ALA A 10 -11.47 46.54 17.00
CA ALA A 10 -10.94 45.58 17.94
C ALA A 10 -9.51 45.21 17.51
N ARG A 11 -8.51 45.74 18.24
CA ARG A 11 -7.11 45.33 18.12
C ARG A 11 -7.01 43.88 18.57
N ASN A 12 -6.95 42.95 17.61
CA ASN A 12 -6.63 41.54 17.80
C ASN A 12 -5.18 41.33 18.28
N ARG A 13 -4.85 41.85 19.46
CA ARG A 13 -3.59 41.64 20.19
C ARG A 13 -3.83 40.88 21.49
N THR A 14 -4.82 40.00 21.51
CA THR A 14 -4.98 39.11 22.65
C THR A 14 -3.79 38.15 22.70
N PRO A 15 -3.33 37.75 23.90
CA PRO A 15 -2.29 36.73 24.05
C PRO A 15 -2.61 35.44 23.28
N ALA A 16 -3.90 35.09 23.18
CA ALA A 16 -4.40 33.97 22.39
C ALA A 16 -4.19 34.15 20.87
N ALA A 17 -4.45 35.35 20.31
CA ALA A 17 -4.21 35.63 18.89
C ALA A 17 -2.70 35.63 18.55
N LEU A 18 -1.86 36.15 19.45
CA LEU A 18 -0.40 36.10 19.30
C LEU A 18 0.15 34.67 19.46
N ALA A 19 -0.43 33.87 20.36
CA ALA A 19 -0.10 32.45 20.50
C ALA A 19 -0.52 31.64 19.25
N ALA A 20 -1.69 31.92 18.67
CA ALA A 20 -2.13 31.30 17.42
C ALA A 20 -1.25 31.70 16.23
N GLN A 21 -0.80 32.96 16.16
CA GLN A 21 0.18 33.40 15.14
C GLN A 21 1.54 32.73 15.33
N ARG A 22 2.04 32.60 16.56
CA ARG A 22 3.28 31.88 16.86
C ARG A 22 3.16 30.38 16.56
N ALA A 23 2.01 29.78 16.85
CA ALA A 23 1.72 28.39 16.51
C ALA A 23 1.63 28.20 14.99
N ALA A 24 1.05 29.15 14.25
CA ALA A 24 1.02 29.15 12.79
C ALA A 24 2.42 29.37 12.16
N MET A 25 3.32 30.07 12.85
CA MET A 25 4.72 30.24 12.43
C MET A 25 5.64 29.10 12.88
N THR A 26 5.18 28.22 13.78
CA THR A 26 5.95 27.04 14.20
C THR A 26 5.56 25.89 13.28
N PRO A 27 6.45 25.38 12.42
CA PRO A 27 6.13 24.23 11.59
C PRO A 27 5.74 23.06 12.50
N GLN A 28 4.46 22.69 12.44
CA GLN A 28 3.94 21.56 13.20
C GLN A 28 4.70 20.31 12.77
N PRO A 29 5.17 19.46 13.71
CA PRO A 29 5.86 18.24 13.32
C PRO A 29 4.95 17.44 12.38
N PRO A 30 5.50 16.89 11.29
CA PRO A 30 4.70 16.17 10.31
C PRO A 30 3.97 15.02 10.98
N ARG A 31 2.68 14.89 10.70
CA ARG A 31 1.83 13.84 11.27
C ARG A 31 2.40 12.48 10.88
N ARG A 32 2.69 11.65 11.88
CA ARG A 32 3.09 10.25 11.68
C ARG A 32 1.84 9.40 11.58
N TYR A 33 1.86 8.49 10.63
CA TYR A 33 0.79 7.53 10.39
C TYR A 33 1.34 6.14 10.63
N SER A 34 0.55 5.28 11.26
CA SER A 34 0.81 3.86 11.29
C SER A 34 0.78 3.26 9.88
N GLN A 35 1.38 2.09 9.72
CA GLN A 35 1.40 1.38 8.45
C GLN A 35 -0.01 1.08 7.91
N ALA A 36 -0.95 0.70 8.79
CA ALA A 36 -2.35 0.49 8.42
C ALA A 36 -3.01 1.78 7.93
N GLU A 37 -2.77 2.92 8.61
CA GLU A 37 -3.28 4.22 8.16
C GLU A 37 -2.66 4.65 6.82
N LEU A 38 -1.36 4.40 6.59
CA LEU A 38 -0.70 4.69 5.31
C LEU A 38 -1.32 3.88 4.18
N ARG A 39 -1.61 2.60 4.41
CA ARG A 39 -2.32 1.72 3.45
C ARG A 39 -3.71 2.25 3.13
N GLU A 40 -4.50 2.56 4.14
CA GLU A 40 -5.87 3.07 3.96
C GLU A 40 -5.87 4.38 3.17
N ARG A 41 -4.97 5.30 3.50
CA ARG A 41 -4.82 6.57 2.77
C ARG A 41 -4.46 6.33 1.31
N ARG A 42 -3.54 5.40 1.04
CA ARG A 42 -3.13 5.03 -0.32
C ARG A 42 -4.30 4.51 -1.14
N ARG A 43 -5.12 3.63 -0.55
CA ARG A 43 -6.32 3.04 -1.19
C ARG A 43 -7.44 4.05 -1.41
N THR A 44 -7.57 5.05 -0.55
CA THR A 44 -8.58 6.13 -0.65
C THR A 44 -8.11 7.35 -1.44
N GLY A 45 -6.90 7.31 -2.01
CA GLY A 45 -6.33 8.41 -2.79
C GLY A 45 -5.93 9.63 -1.95
N LEU A 46 -5.88 9.48 -0.62
CA LEU A 46 -5.36 10.51 0.28
C LEU A 46 -3.83 10.53 0.24
N THR A 47 -3.24 11.72 0.40
CA THR A 47 -1.78 11.87 0.43
C THR A 47 -1.19 11.01 1.53
N VAL A 48 -0.38 10.02 1.14
CA VAL A 48 0.45 9.29 2.09
C VAL A 48 1.59 10.20 2.53
N GLY A 49 1.89 10.20 3.83
CA GLY A 49 2.95 11.03 4.39
C GLY A 49 4.33 10.47 4.03
N HIS A 50 5.12 10.15 5.05
CA HIS A 50 6.45 9.57 4.88
C HIS A 50 6.44 8.11 5.32
N TYR A 51 7.02 7.23 4.50
CA TYR A 51 7.38 5.87 4.92
C TYR A 51 8.79 5.95 5.51
N ASP A 52 8.90 5.69 6.81
CA ASP A 52 10.18 5.72 7.53
C ASP A 52 10.71 4.30 7.78
N GLY A 53 11.83 4.20 8.52
CA GLY A 53 12.46 2.91 8.81
C GLY A 53 11.70 2.01 9.78
N THR A 54 10.52 2.40 10.25
CA THR A 54 9.65 1.52 11.03
C THR A 54 8.66 0.75 10.16
N TRP A 55 8.56 1.08 8.88
CA TRP A 55 7.68 0.43 7.92
C TRP A 55 8.28 -0.89 7.42
N SER A 56 7.47 -1.95 7.38
CA SER A 56 7.87 -3.29 6.93
C SER A 56 7.06 -3.73 5.71
N LEU A 57 7.75 -4.12 4.64
CA LEU A 57 7.20 -4.71 3.42
C LEU A 57 6.61 -6.09 3.71
N THR A 58 7.30 -6.95 4.44
CA THR A 58 6.80 -8.28 4.82
C THR A 58 5.48 -8.15 5.57
N ARG A 59 5.41 -7.24 6.55
CA ARG A 59 4.16 -6.95 7.28
C ARG A 59 3.08 -6.38 6.37
N GLU A 60 3.45 -5.51 5.42
CA GLU A 60 2.48 -4.93 4.49
C GLU A 60 1.81 -6.02 3.65
N ILE A 61 2.62 -6.90 3.07
CA ILE A 61 2.13 -8.01 2.25
C ILE A 61 1.29 -8.95 3.10
N ALA A 62 1.74 -9.30 4.31
CA ALA A 62 1.01 -10.20 5.20
C ALA A 62 -0.37 -9.64 5.59
N ASP A 63 -0.45 -8.37 5.95
CA ASP A 63 -1.72 -7.73 6.32
C ASP A 63 -2.69 -7.60 5.13
N VAL A 64 -2.19 -7.49 3.90
CA VAL A 64 -3.02 -7.44 2.69
C VAL A 64 -3.48 -8.82 2.27
N VAL A 65 -2.55 -9.77 2.21
CA VAL A 65 -2.78 -11.11 1.64
C VAL A 65 -3.46 -12.05 2.64
N GLY A 66 -3.17 -11.91 3.93
CA GLY A 66 -3.69 -12.78 4.99
C GLY A 66 -5.23 -12.86 5.02
N PRO A 67 -5.95 -11.73 5.12
CA PRO A 67 -7.41 -11.73 5.10
C PRO A 67 -8.01 -12.33 3.81
N LEU A 68 -7.39 -12.06 2.65
CA LEU A 68 -7.83 -12.61 1.37
C LEU A 68 -7.67 -14.14 1.32
N ALA A 69 -6.55 -14.64 1.81
CA ALA A 69 -6.29 -16.08 1.88
C ALA A 69 -7.25 -16.81 2.83
N GLN A 70 -7.59 -16.19 3.96
CA GLN A 70 -8.59 -16.73 4.88
C GLN A 70 -9.97 -16.82 4.23
N ARG A 71 -10.43 -15.76 3.56
CA ARG A 71 -11.71 -15.74 2.84
C ARG A 71 -11.75 -16.78 1.72
N ILE A 72 -10.69 -16.86 0.90
CA ILE A 72 -10.61 -17.82 -0.20
C ILE A 72 -10.57 -19.27 0.31
N ALA A 73 -9.90 -19.54 1.42
CA ALA A 73 -9.86 -20.89 2.01
C ALA A 73 -11.21 -21.33 2.61
N ALA A 74 -12.02 -20.36 3.06
CA ALA A 74 -13.36 -20.60 3.59
C ALA A 74 -14.45 -20.73 2.50
N ASP A 75 -14.10 -20.44 1.25
CA ASP A 75 -14.99 -20.54 0.10
C ASP A 75 -15.33 -22.00 -0.25
N ASP A 76 -16.55 -22.26 -0.72
CA ASP A 76 -16.97 -23.60 -1.15
C ASP A 76 -16.16 -24.11 -2.36
N ARG A 77 -15.63 -23.20 -3.19
CA ARG A 77 -14.88 -23.55 -4.40
C ARG A 77 -13.61 -22.68 -4.54
N PRO A 78 -12.60 -22.85 -3.67
CA PRO A 78 -11.39 -22.01 -3.66
C PRO A 78 -10.63 -22.01 -5.00
N SER A 79 -10.67 -23.12 -5.75
CA SER A 79 -10.00 -23.25 -7.05
C SER A 79 -10.48 -22.23 -8.09
N ARG A 80 -11.68 -21.63 -7.92
CA ARG A 80 -12.18 -20.58 -8.83
C ARG A 80 -11.27 -19.36 -8.87
N PHE A 81 -10.54 -19.04 -7.80
CA PHE A 81 -9.63 -17.89 -7.74
C PHE A 81 -8.29 -18.12 -8.44
N MET A 82 -8.13 -19.29 -9.08
CA MET A 82 -6.93 -19.68 -9.80
C MET A 82 -6.94 -19.35 -11.29
N ARG A 83 -8.13 -19.22 -11.85
CA ARG A 83 -8.35 -18.90 -13.27
C ARG A 83 -9.39 -17.78 -13.34
N SER A 84 -9.44 -17.03 -14.46
CA SER A 84 -10.33 -15.86 -14.69
C SER A 84 -9.72 -14.48 -14.33
N THR A 85 -10.59 -13.48 -14.11
CA THR A 85 -10.25 -12.09 -13.76
C THR A 85 -9.96 -11.97 -12.27
N ALA A 86 -8.98 -11.14 -11.90
CA ALA A 86 -8.53 -10.92 -10.52
C ALA A 86 -8.25 -12.24 -9.76
N THR A 87 -7.08 -12.82 -9.99
CA THR A 87 -6.71 -14.14 -9.49
C THR A 87 -5.61 -14.06 -8.43
N VAL A 88 -5.44 -15.15 -7.68
CA VAL A 88 -4.35 -15.27 -6.70
C VAL A 88 -2.96 -15.25 -7.37
N PRO A 89 -2.71 -15.94 -8.51
CA PRO A 89 -1.44 -15.83 -9.23
C PRO A 89 -1.15 -14.40 -9.67
N TRP A 90 -2.14 -13.66 -10.16
CA TRP A 90 -1.93 -12.27 -10.54
C TRP A 90 -1.55 -11.40 -9.34
N LEU A 91 -2.19 -11.57 -8.18
CA LEU A 91 -1.74 -10.89 -6.96
C LEU A 91 -0.30 -11.26 -6.58
N ALA A 92 0.09 -12.54 -6.72
CA ALA A 92 1.46 -12.97 -6.45
C ALA A 92 2.47 -12.37 -7.44
N GLU A 93 2.12 -12.28 -8.73
CA GLU A 93 2.91 -11.60 -9.76
C GLU A 93 3.10 -10.11 -9.43
N GLU A 94 2.05 -9.41 -9.00
CA GLU A 94 2.14 -7.99 -8.63
C GLU A 94 2.98 -7.76 -7.37
N VAL A 95 2.91 -8.66 -6.39
CA VAL A 95 3.82 -8.63 -5.23
C VAL A 95 5.26 -8.90 -5.70
N HIS A 96 5.47 -9.89 -6.56
CA HIS A 96 6.79 -10.22 -7.11
C HIS A 96 7.41 -9.04 -7.87
N GLU A 97 6.63 -8.35 -8.71
CA GLU A 97 7.04 -7.15 -9.42
C GLU A 97 7.40 -6.02 -8.44
N ALA A 98 6.57 -5.77 -7.42
CA ALA A 98 6.85 -4.76 -6.40
C ALA A 98 8.16 -5.06 -5.64
N VAL A 99 8.37 -6.31 -5.23
CA VAL A 99 9.61 -6.74 -4.57
C VAL A 99 10.80 -6.60 -5.52
N GLY A 100 10.65 -6.96 -6.80
CA GLY A 100 11.70 -6.81 -7.81
C GLY A 100 12.16 -5.37 -8.01
N VAL A 101 11.23 -4.41 -8.02
CA VAL A 101 11.56 -2.96 -8.07
C VAL A 101 12.31 -2.54 -6.80
N ILE A 102 11.90 -3.01 -5.63
CA ILE A 102 12.54 -2.70 -4.35
C ILE A 102 13.96 -3.26 -4.28
N VAL A 103 14.17 -4.51 -4.73
CA VAL A 103 15.51 -5.11 -4.90
C VAL A 103 16.39 -4.20 -5.77
N GLY A 104 15.83 -3.68 -6.87
CA GLY A 104 16.53 -2.72 -7.73
C GLY A 104 16.96 -1.45 -6.97
N TRP A 105 16.12 -0.91 -6.08
CA TRP A 105 16.49 0.26 -5.27
C TRP A 105 17.58 -0.05 -4.24
N LEU A 106 17.55 -1.24 -3.63
CA LEU A 106 18.59 -1.69 -2.71
C LEU A 106 19.93 -1.88 -3.43
N ALA A 107 19.90 -2.57 -4.57
CA ALA A 107 21.08 -2.77 -5.41
C ALA A 107 21.65 -1.45 -5.93
N GLU A 108 20.80 -0.49 -6.27
CA GLU A 108 21.23 0.85 -6.68
C GLU A 108 21.93 1.60 -5.52
N ALA A 109 21.44 1.45 -4.29
CA ALA A 109 22.07 2.04 -3.10
C ALA A 109 23.42 1.38 -2.78
N ASP A 110 23.49 0.05 -2.80
CA ASP A 110 24.74 -0.71 -2.62
C ASP A 110 25.77 -0.37 -3.69
N ALA A 111 25.37 -0.38 -4.97
CA ALA A 111 26.22 -0.07 -6.09
C ALA A 111 26.81 1.35 -6.00
N ARG A 112 26.02 2.33 -5.57
CA ARG A 112 26.52 3.71 -5.33
C ARG A 112 27.63 3.74 -4.29
N ALA A 113 27.48 3.00 -3.19
CA ALA A 113 28.46 2.95 -2.11
C ALA A 113 29.74 2.24 -2.58
N ARG A 114 29.60 1.06 -3.19
CA ARG A 114 30.73 0.24 -3.65
C ARG A 114 31.55 0.90 -4.75
N THR A 115 30.92 1.69 -5.61
CA THR A 115 31.58 2.38 -6.73
C THR A 115 32.01 3.81 -6.41
N ALA A 116 31.92 4.25 -5.15
CA ALA A 116 32.31 5.62 -4.76
C ALA A 116 33.77 5.95 -5.09
N HIS A 117 34.66 4.97 -5.01
CA HIS A 117 36.09 5.10 -5.35
C HIS A 117 36.36 5.32 -6.86
N LEU A 118 35.36 5.08 -7.72
CA LEU A 118 35.46 5.31 -9.18
C LEU A 118 34.94 6.70 -9.57
N ALA A 119 34.89 7.66 -8.64
CA ALA A 119 34.32 8.99 -8.88
C ALA A 119 34.99 9.72 -10.06
N ASP A 120 36.31 9.53 -10.25
CA ASP A 120 37.09 10.15 -11.30
C ASP A 120 36.99 9.42 -12.66
N GLU A 121 36.33 8.26 -12.69
CA GLU A 121 36.18 7.41 -13.88
C GLU A 121 34.70 7.18 -14.22
N PRO A 122 33.96 8.22 -14.68
CA PRO A 122 32.49 8.16 -14.78
C PRO A 122 31.97 7.06 -15.70
N GLY A 123 32.69 6.72 -16.77
CA GLY A 123 32.35 5.61 -17.66
C GLY A 123 32.44 4.24 -16.97
N LYS A 124 33.56 3.97 -16.27
CA LYS A 124 33.74 2.73 -15.50
C LYS A 124 32.76 2.64 -14.34
N ARG A 125 32.53 3.75 -13.65
CA ARG A 125 31.55 3.82 -12.56
C ARG A 125 30.14 3.48 -13.05
N LYS A 126 29.69 4.11 -14.14
CA LYS A 126 28.37 3.83 -14.71
C LYS A 126 28.23 2.35 -15.08
N TYR A 127 29.21 1.81 -15.80
CA TYR A 127 29.21 0.40 -16.18
C TYR A 127 29.14 -0.53 -14.95
N ALA A 128 30.04 -0.33 -13.98
CA ALA A 128 30.07 -1.14 -12.76
C ALA A 128 28.75 -1.04 -11.96
N MET A 129 28.17 0.15 -11.84
CA MET A 129 26.87 0.32 -11.19
C MET A 129 25.76 -0.45 -11.89
N THR A 130 25.64 -0.31 -13.22
CA THR A 130 24.64 -1.04 -14.01
C THR A 130 24.82 -2.56 -13.84
N THR A 131 26.04 -3.07 -13.96
CA THR A 131 26.32 -4.50 -13.79
C THR A 131 25.95 -4.99 -12.38
N LEU A 132 26.25 -4.24 -11.33
CA LEU A 132 25.87 -4.61 -9.96
C LEU A 132 24.35 -4.65 -9.76
N ILE A 133 23.62 -3.71 -10.36
CA ILE A 133 22.15 -3.66 -10.30
C ILE A 133 21.55 -4.83 -11.07
N ASP A 134 22.06 -5.13 -12.28
CA ASP A 134 21.55 -6.20 -13.13
C ASP A 134 21.77 -7.59 -12.52
N LEU A 135 22.84 -7.76 -11.72
CA LEU A 135 23.16 -9.01 -11.03
C LEU A 135 22.40 -9.20 -9.70
N ALA A 136 21.59 -8.22 -9.28
CA ALA A 136 20.88 -8.31 -8.01
C ALA A 136 19.87 -9.49 -8.04
N PRO A 137 19.95 -10.43 -7.07
CA PRO A 137 19.08 -11.59 -7.08
C PRO A 137 17.63 -11.18 -6.80
N ARG A 138 16.72 -11.59 -7.68
CA ARG A 138 15.28 -11.44 -7.47
C ARG A 138 14.73 -12.68 -6.79
N PRO A 139 13.73 -12.55 -5.89
CA PRO A 139 13.05 -13.71 -5.34
C PRO A 139 12.38 -14.50 -6.47
N ALA A 140 12.25 -15.81 -6.29
CA ALA A 140 11.47 -16.63 -7.20
C ALA A 140 9.98 -16.36 -7.01
N LEU A 141 9.22 -16.30 -8.11
CA LEU A 141 7.77 -16.30 -8.04
C LEU A 141 7.30 -17.67 -7.50
N PRO A 142 6.47 -17.71 -6.43
CA PRO A 142 6.00 -18.97 -5.87
C PRO A 142 5.04 -19.67 -6.82
N ASP A 143 5.15 -21.00 -6.91
CA ASP A 143 4.16 -21.83 -7.59
C ASP A 143 2.92 -22.01 -6.71
N ILE A 144 1.78 -21.50 -7.16
CA ILE A 144 0.53 -21.50 -6.40
C ILE A 144 -0.37 -22.61 -6.91
N THR A 145 -0.55 -23.64 -6.08
CA THR A 145 -1.39 -24.79 -6.38
C THR A 145 -2.81 -24.65 -5.85
N GLU A 146 -3.77 -25.37 -6.44
CA GLU A 146 -5.15 -25.41 -5.95
C GLU A 146 -5.24 -25.89 -4.49
N LYS A 147 -4.38 -26.84 -4.09
CA LYS A 147 -4.27 -27.29 -2.71
C LYS A 147 -3.80 -26.17 -1.77
N ALA A 148 -2.90 -25.31 -2.23
CA ALA A 148 -2.48 -24.15 -1.45
C ALA A 148 -3.63 -23.15 -1.26
N LEU A 149 -4.53 -23.02 -2.25
CA LEU A 149 -5.71 -22.15 -2.14
C LEU A 149 -6.70 -22.65 -1.12
N ALA A 150 -7.08 -23.93 -1.22
CA ALA A 150 -8.02 -24.53 -0.27
C ALA A 150 -7.53 -24.45 1.18
N LYS A 151 -6.21 -24.39 1.40
CA LYS A 151 -5.60 -24.25 2.73
C LYS A 151 -5.26 -22.82 3.12
N GLY A 152 -5.35 -21.86 2.21
CA GLY A 152 -4.84 -20.49 2.39
C GLY A 152 -3.32 -20.41 2.55
N SER A 153 -2.57 -21.50 2.34
CA SER A 153 -1.12 -21.54 2.60
C SER A 153 -0.28 -20.79 1.56
N TRP A 154 -0.88 -20.39 0.44
CA TRP A 154 -0.24 -19.56 -0.58
C TRP A 154 0.16 -18.18 -0.05
N ALA A 155 -0.55 -17.64 0.96
CA ALA A 155 -0.24 -16.36 1.57
C ALA A 155 1.19 -16.33 2.14
N ALA A 156 1.59 -17.37 2.85
CA ALA A 156 2.92 -17.47 3.43
C ALA A 156 4.01 -17.49 2.35
N ALA A 157 3.77 -18.16 1.23
CA ALA A 157 4.70 -18.20 0.10
C ALA A 157 4.85 -16.82 -0.57
N VAL A 158 3.76 -16.05 -0.67
CA VAL A 158 3.79 -14.69 -1.22
C VAL A 158 4.51 -13.72 -0.28
N VAL A 159 4.25 -13.81 1.03
CA VAL A 159 4.94 -13.01 2.06
C VAL A 159 6.45 -13.27 2.05
N ALA A 160 6.85 -14.54 1.92
CA ALA A 160 8.26 -14.95 1.94
C ALA A 160 9.13 -14.30 0.84
N MET A 161 8.52 -13.79 -0.24
CA MET A 161 9.28 -13.06 -1.28
C MET A 161 9.96 -11.80 -0.73
N ALA A 162 9.38 -11.16 0.29
CA ALA A 162 9.88 -9.91 0.86
C ALA A 162 10.88 -10.10 2.01
N ASP A 163 10.92 -11.29 2.62
CA ASP A 163 11.68 -11.52 3.87
C ASP A 163 13.17 -11.21 3.73
N ALA A 164 13.77 -11.53 2.57
CA ALA A 164 15.18 -11.30 2.31
C ALA A 164 15.56 -9.82 2.18
N VAL A 165 14.58 -8.94 1.92
CA VAL A 165 14.82 -7.51 1.61
C VAL A 165 14.18 -6.56 2.61
N ASP A 166 13.30 -7.05 3.50
CA ASP A 166 12.48 -6.22 4.38
C ASP A 166 13.33 -5.27 5.23
N ALA A 167 14.29 -5.81 5.98
CA ALA A 167 15.12 -5.03 6.90
C ALA A 167 15.98 -3.98 6.18
N GLU A 168 16.66 -4.36 5.09
CA GLU A 168 17.46 -3.43 4.29
C GLU A 168 16.60 -2.34 3.66
N PHE A 169 15.37 -2.68 3.27
CA PHE A 169 14.43 -1.73 2.71
C PHE A 169 13.89 -0.75 3.75
N SER A 170 13.55 -1.22 4.95
CA SER A 170 13.25 -0.35 6.08
C SER A 170 14.41 0.62 6.36
N ASP A 171 15.65 0.14 6.41
CA ASP A 171 16.83 0.98 6.61
C ASP A 171 17.05 1.99 5.48
N LEU A 172 16.75 1.61 4.23
CA LEU A 172 16.77 2.52 3.09
C LEU A 172 15.73 3.63 3.27
N LEU A 173 14.51 3.30 3.67
CA LEU A 173 13.44 4.26 3.92
C LEU A 173 13.78 5.20 5.08
N GLY A 174 14.36 4.69 6.17
CA GLY A 174 14.80 5.49 7.32
C GLY A 174 15.89 6.52 6.98
N ARG A 175 16.67 6.28 5.93
CA ARG A 175 17.70 7.22 5.41
C ARG A 175 17.21 8.07 4.25
N ALA A 176 16.05 7.78 3.69
CA ALA A 176 15.52 8.50 2.55
C ALA A 176 15.03 9.90 2.95
N TYR A 177 15.14 10.85 2.02
CA TYR A 177 14.57 12.17 2.25
C TYR A 177 13.05 12.10 2.35
N PRO A 178 12.44 12.85 3.29
CA PRO A 178 10.99 12.96 3.36
C PRO A 178 10.41 13.66 2.11
N PRO A 179 9.11 13.49 1.82
CA PRO A 179 8.45 14.23 0.76
C PRO A 179 8.69 15.73 0.87
N ASN A 180 8.88 16.40 -0.26
CA ASN A 180 9.16 17.85 -0.36
C ASN A 180 10.43 18.34 0.32
N ALA A 181 11.36 17.45 0.71
CA ALA A 181 12.67 17.88 1.21
C ALA A 181 13.42 18.72 0.17
N GLY A 182 14.05 19.83 0.59
CA GLY A 182 14.76 20.73 -0.31
C GLY A 182 15.87 20.05 -1.14
N ALA A 183 16.50 19.00 -0.59
CA ALA A 183 17.51 18.20 -1.28
C ALA A 183 16.97 17.50 -2.55
N LEU A 184 15.66 17.23 -2.62
CA LEU A 184 15.01 16.58 -3.76
C LEU A 184 14.79 17.53 -4.94
N ARG A 185 14.86 18.85 -4.76
CA ARG A 185 14.68 19.86 -5.83
C ARG A 185 13.43 19.62 -6.69
N GLY A 186 12.31 19.25 -6.06
CA GLY A 186 11.04 18.97 -6.72
C GLY A 186 10.89 17.55 -7.30
N GLN A 187 11.90 16.69 -7.17
CA GLN A 187 11.81 15.28 -7.55
C GLN A 187 11.02 14.47 -6.52
N PRO A 188 10.33 13.38 -6.93
CA PRO A 188 9.58 12.53 -6.01
C PRO A 188 10.53 11.83 -5.02
N SER A 189 10.17 11.85 -3.75
CA SER A 189 10.89 11.13 -2.70
C SER A 189 10.76 9.61 -2.88
N ARG A 190 11.58 8.84 -2.15
CA ARG A 190 11.43 7.38 -2.14
C ARG A 190 10.07 6.96 -1.57
N SER A 191 9.53 7.71 -0.62
CA SER A 191 8.16 7.51 -0.11
C SER A 191 7.10 7.73 -1.19
N ASP A 192 7.24 8.77 -2.02
CA ASP A 192 6.30 9.03 -3.13
C ASP A 192 6.37 7.92 -4.19
N GLN A 193 7.58 7.45 -4.50
CA GLN A 193 7.81 6.34 -5.43
C GLN A 193 7.20 5.04 -4.90
N LEU A 194 7.42 4.73 -3.62
CA LEU A 194 6.84 3.55 -2.97
C LEU A 194 5.31 3.60 -2.96
N ALA A 195 4.73 4.75 -2.62
CA ALA A 195 3.28 4.94 -2.66
C ALA A 195 2.68 4.59 -4.03
N ARG A 196 3.29 5.11 -5.10
CA ARG A 196 2.86 4.86 -6.46
C ARG A 196 3.05 3.40 -6.85
N LEU A 197 4.17 2.79 -6.48
CA LEU A 197 4.45 1.38 -6.72
C LEU A 197 3.36 0.50 -6.09
N LEU A 198 3.13 0.64 -4.77
CA LEU A 198 2.15 -0.15 -4.03
C LEU A 198 0.72 0.05 -4.56
N SER A 199 0.35 1.29 -4.91
CA SER A 199 -0.99 1.59 -5.45
C SER A 199 -1.27 0.93 -6.80
N ARG A 200 -0.24 0.72 -7.63
CA ARG A 200 -0.36 0.18 -8.99
C ARG A 200 -0.19 -1.32 -9.05
N THR A 201 0.41 -1.90 -8.01
CA THR A 201 0.71 -3.33 -7.92
C THR A 201 -0.20 -3.98 -6.88
N ILE A 202 0.30 -4.11 -5.64
CA ILE A 202 -0.33 -4.86 -4.55
C ILE A 202 -1.74 -4.37 -4.23
N ASP A 203 -1.95 -3.06 -4.07
CA ASP A 203 -3.30 -2.56 -3.75
C ASP A 203 -4.26 -2.76 -4.91
N HIS A 204 -3.80 -2.54 -6.14
CA HIS A 204 -4.64 -2.70 -7.32
C HIS A 204 -5.13 -4.15 -7.43
N ALA A 205 -4.22 -5.11 -7.33
CA ALA A 205 -4.56 -6.52 -7.38
C ALA A 205 -5.38 -6.99 -6.18
N ALA A 206 -5.02 -6.56 -4.97
CA ALA A 206 -5.74 -6.91 -3.76
C ALA A 206 -7.17 -6.38 -3.79
N THR A 207 -7.39 -5.10 -4.14
CA THR A 207 -8.74 -4.51 -4.25
C THR A 207 -9.55 -5.17 -5.36
N ALA A 208 -8.93 -5.54 -6.48
CA ALA A 208 -9.64 -6.25 -7.54
C ALA A 208 -10.08 -7.66 -7.10
N LEU A 209 -9.23 -8.38 -6.35
CA LEU A 209 -9.56 -9.70 -5.78
C LEU A 209 -10.61 -9.60 -4.66
N GLU A 210 -10.50 -8.59 -3.80
CA GLU A 210 -11.49 -8.28 -2.75
C GLU A 210 -12.87 -7.99 -3.34
N ARG A 211 -12.95 -7.13 -4.36
CA ARG A 211 -14.21 -6.85 -5.08
C ARG A 211 -14.82 -8.09 -5.74
N ARG A 212 -13.98 -9.04 -6.14
CA ARG A 212 -14.45 -10.30 -6.70
C ARG A 212 -15.04 -11.18 -5.60
N LEU A 213 -14.34 -11.32 -4.47
CA LEU A 213 -14.86 -12.04 -3.30
C LEU A 213 -16.21 -11.44 -2.87
N ASP A 214 -16.31 -10.13 -2.72
CA ASP A 214 -17.55 -9.47 -2.31
C ASP A 214 -18.71 -9.69 -3.30
N ARG A 215 -18.40 -9.74 -4.61
CA ARG A 215 -19.41 -10.03 -5.65
C ARG A 215 -19.89 -11.47 -5.58
N ASP A 216 -18.96 -12.40 -5.41
CA ASP A 216 -19.28 -13.82 -5.36
C ASP A 216 -20.06 -14.14 -4.07
N ASP A 217 -19.66 -13.57 -2.93
CA ASP A 217 -20.40 -13.64 -1.66
C ASP A 217 -21.84 -13.10 -1.83
N PHE A 218 -22.00 -11.94 -2.47
CA PHE A 218 -23.32 -11.37 -2.72
C PHE A 218 -24.17 -12.21 -3.68
N ALA A 219 -23.56 -12.87 -4.67
CA ALA A 219 -24.28 -13.72 -5.61
C ALA A 219 -24.87 -14.95 -4.90
N ASP A 220 -24.10 -15.56 -3.99
CA ASP A 220 -24.53 -16.73 -3.22
C ASP A 220 -25.66 -16.40 -2.22
N HIS A 221 -25.74 -15.14 -1.75
CA HIS A 221 -26.76 -14.68 -0.80
C HIS A 221 -28.02 -14.10 -1.45
N ARG A 222 -28.16 -14.12 -2.79
CA ARG A 222 -29.38 -13.63 -3.44
C ARG A 222 -30.55 -14.57 -3.19
N PRO A 223 -31.70 -14.07 -2.70
CA PRO A 223 -32.91 -14.88 -2.57
C PRO A 223 -33.25 -15.53 -3.90
N THR A 224 -33.45 -16.84 -3.90
CA THR A 224 -33.86 -17.57 -5.09
C THR A 224 -35.29 -17.19 -5.48
N GLU A 225 -35.71 -17.52 -6.71
CA GLU A 225 -37.10 -17.34 -7.12
C GLU A 225 -38.06 -18.09 -6.20
N THR A 226 -37.65 -19.26 -5.68
CA THR A 226 -38.40 -20.02 -4.69
C THR A 226 -38.46 -19.32 -3.33
N ASP A 227 -37.37 -18.68 -2.88
CA ASP A 227 -37.39 -17.90 -1.63
C ASP A 227 -38.26 -16.65 -1.75
N ARG A 228 -38.27 -16.01 -2.93
CA ARG A 228 -39.20 -14.91 -3.23
C ARG A 228 -40.64 -15.38 -3.28
N ALA A 229 -40.92 -16.50 -3.93
CA ALA A 229 -42.25 -17.09 -3.98
C ALA A 229 -42.76 -17.48 -2.58
N ARG A 230 -41.90 -18.06 -1.72
CA ARG A 230 -42.26 -18.34 -0.32
C ARG A 230 -42.49 -17.05 0.48
N ALA A 231 -41.67 -16.02 0.29
CA ALA A 231 -41.88 -14.73 0.95
C ALA A 231 -43.16 -14.03 0.50
N GLU A 232 -43.52 -14.14 -0.79
CA GLU A 232 -44.77 -13.63 -1.35
C GLU A 232 -45.99 -14.40 -0.82
N LEU A 233 -45.92 -15.74 -0.77
CA LEU A 233 -46.99 -16.58 -0.20
C LEU A 233 -47.17 -16.30 1.30
N ALA A 234 -46.07 -16.15 2.05
CA ALA A 234 -46.11 -15.75 3.46
C ALA A 234 -46.70 -14.35 3.64
N ALA A 235 -46.38 -13.39 2.76
CA ALA A 235 -46.98 -12.05 2.79
C ALA A 235 -48.50 -12.06 2.48
N MET A 236 -48.99 -13.09 1.79
CA MET A 236 -50.42 -13.33 1.54
C MET A 236 -51.09 -14.16 2.65
N GLY A 237 -50.36 -14.54 3.70
CA GLY A 237 -50.88 -15.35 4.81
C GLY A 237 -51.05 -16.83 4.48
N ILE A 238 -50.36 -17.33 3.45
CA ILE A 238 -50.38 -18.73 3.04
C ILE A 238 -49.13 -19.41 3.61
N ASP A 239 -49.32 -20.33 4.57
CA ASP A 239 -48.24 -21.17 5.09
C ASP A 239 -47.84 -22.23 4.06
N THR A 240 -46.53 -22.43 3.91
CA THR A 240 -45.93 -23.33 2.89
C THR A 240 -45.04 -24.42 3.50
N ASP A 241 -45.31 -24.80 4.75
CA ASP A 241 -44.65 -25.93 5.44
C ASP A 241 -44.71 -27.25 4.65
#